data_AF-A0A920Q317-F1
#
_entry.id   AF-A0A920Q317-F1
#
_cell.length_a   1.000
_cell.length_b   1.000
_cell.length_c   1.000
_cell.angle_alpha   90.00
_cell.angle_beta   90.00
_cell.angle_gamma   90.00
#
_symmetry.space_group_name_H-M   'P 1'
#
loop_
_entity.id
_entity.type
_entity.pdbx_description
1 polymer ?
#
loop_
_entity_poly.entity_id
_entity_poly.type
_entity_poly.pdbx_seq_one_letter_code
_entity_poly.pdbx_strand_id
1 'polypeptide(L)'
;MTNQFLPEIVQVEGISMGVNYGVDRVRFPGPVVFGSRVRGGAELGQVDEVSGGVQTVIRITVEIEGSDRPACVVDSVSRFLR
;
A
#
# COMPACT_ATOMS: atom_id res chain seq x y z
N MET A 1 -3.47 7.74 1.93
CA MET A 1 -2.11 7.49 1.39
C MET A 1 -2.00 6.12 0.73
N THR A 2 -2.24 5.00 1.42
CA THR A 2 -2.21 3.66 0.80
C THR A 2 -3.14 3.51 -0.39
N ASN A 3 -4.42 3.88 -0.26
CA ASN A 3 -5.39 3.83 -1.36
C ASN A 3 -5.09 4.80 -2.52
N GLN A 4 -4.18 5.76 -2.33
CA GLN A 4 -3.72 6.64 -3.42
C GLN A 4 -2.56 5.98 -4.17
N PHE A 5 -1.51 5.55 -3.45
CA PHE A 5 -0.31 5.00 -4.07
C PHE A 5 -0.48 3.58 -4.63
N LEU A 6 -1.28 2.74 -3.97
CA LEU A 6 -1.43 1.35 -4.39
C LEU A 6 -1.93 1.21 -5.85
N PRO A 7 -3.01 1.90 -6.31
CA PRO A 7 -3.44 1.81 -7.70
C PRO A 7 -2.49 2.50 -8.69
N GLU A 8 -1.63 3.41 -8.25
CA GLU A 8 -0.61 4.05 -9.10
C GLU A 8 0.62 3.16 -9.31
N ILE A 9 0.87 2.21 -8.40
CA ILE A 9 2.08 1.35 -8.39
C ILE A 9 1.77 -0.09 -8.80
N VAL A 10 0.59 -0.61 -8.45
CA VAL A 10 0.23 -2.03 -8.60
C VAL A 10 -0.99 -2.15 -9.51
N GLN A 11 -0.82 -2.87 -10.64
CA GLN A 11 -1.90 -3.28 -11.51
C GLN A 11 -2.25 -4.75 -11.23
N VAL A 12 -3.53 -5.03 -11.03
CA VAL A 12 -4.05 -6.39 -10.85
C VAL A 12 -5.06 -6.66 -11.95
N GLU A 13 -4.83 -7.73 -12.72
CA GLU A 13 -5.65 -8.09 -13.87
C GLU A 13 -6.53 -9.31 -13.58
N GLY A 14 -7.63 -9.46 -14.33
CA GLY A 14 -8.52 -10.62 -14.19
C GLY A 14 -9.30 -10.68 -12.88
N ILE A 15 -9.60 -9.50 -12.30
CA ILE A 15 -10.34 -9.36 -11.06
C ILE A 15 -11.65 -8.60 -11.30
N SER A 16 -12.71 -8.97 -10.58
CA SER A 16 -13.99 -8.27 -10.58
C SER A 16 -13.99 -7.09 -9.60
N MET A 17 -13.28 -7.22 -8.48
CA MET A 17 -13.17 -6.17 -7.47
C MET A 17 -11.95 -6.31 -6.56
N GLY A 18 -11.44 -5.17 -6.08
CA GLY A 18 -10.46 -5.08 -5.02
C GLY A 18 -11.09 -4.52 -3.74
N VAL A 19 -10.88 -5.19 -2.61
CA VAL A 19 -11.35 -4.78 -1.29
C VAL A 19 -10.15 -4.43 -0.42
N ASN A 20 -10.13 -3.21 0.12
CA ASN A 20 -9.22 -2.86 1.21
C ASN A 20 -9.67 -3.63 2.47
N TYR A 21 -8.87 -4.60 2.89
CA TYR A 21 -9.18 -5.47 4.03
C TYR A 21 -8.58 -4.95 5.34
N GLY A 22 -8.05 -3.72 5.33
CA GLY A 22 -7.37 -3.10 6.45
C GLY A 22 -5.85 -3.11 6.30
N VAL A 23 -5.17 -3.06 7.45
CA VAL A 23 -3.71 -3.02 7.55
C VAL A 23 -3.27 -3.85 8.75
N ASP A 24 -2.17 -4.56 8.63
CA ASP A 24 -1.60 -5.32 9.76
C ASP A 24 -0.78 -4.41 10.67
N ARG A 25 0.06 -3.56 10.06
CA ARG A 25 0.93 -2.63 10.76
C ARG A 25 1.01 -1.33 10.00
N VAL A 26 0.89 -0.22 10.72
CA VAL A 26 1.10 1.13 10.19
C VAL A 26 1.93 1.95 11.17
N ARG A 27 2.85 2.77 10.65
CA ARG A 27 3.66 3.73 11.40
C ARG A 27 3.73 5.04 10.63
N PHE A 28 3.78 6.16 11.35
CA PHE A 28 3.95 7.51 10.80
C PHE A 28 5.18 8.19 11.41
N PRO A 29 6.41 7.89 10.93
CA PRO A 29 7.64 8.37 11.56
C PRO A 29 7.93 9.86 11.37
N GLY A 30 7.39 10.48 10.32
CA GLY A 30 7.60 11.88 10.00
C GLY A 30 6.32 12.57 9.51
N PRO A 31 6.10 13.84 9.87
CA PRO A 31 4.95 14.60 9.36
C PRO A 31 5.16 14.99 7.89
N VAL A 32 4.09 14.99 7.11
CA VAL A 32 4.08 15.58 5.76
C VAL A 32 3.61 17.02 5.88
N VAL A 33 4.51 17.97 5.67
CA VAL A 33 4.16 19.41 5.70
C VAL A 33 3.62 19.85 4.34
N PHE A 34 2.81 20.91 4.32
CA PHE A 34 2.29 21.47 3.08
C PHE A 34 3.42 21.81 2.11
N GLY A 35 3.23 21.51 0.82
CA GLY A 35 4.24 21.71 -0.22
C GLY A 35 5.32 20.61 -0.30
N SER A 36 5.30 19.62 0.59
CA SER A 36 6.21 18.47 0.50
C SER A 36 5.94 17.67 -0.76
N ARG A 37 7.02 17.22 -1.42
CA ARG A 37 6.94 16.21 -2.47
C ARG A 37 7.10 14.83 -1.84
N VAL A 38 6.19 13.92 -2.16
CA VAL A 38 6.17 12.56 -1.62
C VAL A 38 6.28 11.52 -2.74
N ARG A 39 6.88 10.37 -2.43
CA ARG A 39 6.97 9.21 -3.31
C ARG A 39 6.51 7.96 -2.57
N GLY A 40 5.67 7.15 -3.22
CA GLY A 40 5.32 5.81 -2.74
C GLY A 40 6.20 4.75 -3.39
N GLY A 41 6.69 3.80 -2.60
CA GLY A 41 7.22 2.52 -3.07
C GLY A 41 6.39 1.38 -2.50
N ALA A 42 6.12 0.35 -3.28
CA ALA A 42 5.36 -0.82 -2.86
C ALA A 42 6.17 -2.11 -3.05
N GLU A 43 6.04 -3.03 -2.10
CA GLU A 43 6.64 -4.36 -2.13
C GLU A 43 5.54 -5.39 -1.85
N LEU A 44 5.36 -6.34 -2.77
CA LEU A 44 4.43 -7.46 -2.58
C LEU A 44 5.09 -8.50 -1.67
N GLY A 45 4.64 -8.56 -0.41
CA GLY A 45 5.24 -9.43 0.61
C GLY A 45 4.60 -10.82 0.70
N GLN A 46 3.27 -10.90 0.58
CA GLN A 46 2.54 -12.15 0.70
C GLN A 46 1.35 -12.19 -0.26
N VAL A 47 1.07 -13.39 -0.78
CA VAL A 47 -0.12 -13.71 -1.59
C VAL A 47 -0.67 -15.05 -1.10
N ASP A 48 -1.90 -15.05 -0.62
CA ASP A 48 -2.62 -16.25 -0.19
C ASP A 48 -3.86 -16.46 -1.07
N GLU A 49 -4.08 -17.69 -1.52
CA GLU A 49 -5.35 -18.02 -2.17
C GLU A 49 -6.50 -18.02 -1.15
N VAL A 50 -7.63 -17.43 -1.55
CA VAL A 50 -8.85 -17.41 -0.75
C VAL A 50 -10.03 -17.81 -1.63
N SER A 51 -11.14 -18.21 -1.02
CA SER A 51 -12.36 -18.49 -1.77
C SER A 51 -12.74 -17.28 -2.64
N GLY A 52 -12.85 -17.51 -3.95
CA GLY A 52 -13.19 -16.48 -4.93
C GLY A 52 -12.08 -15.52 -5.33
N GLY A 53 -10.83 -15.68 -4.87
CA GLY A 53 -9.78 -14.69 -5.18
C GLY A 53 -8.41 -14.94 -4.53
N VAL A 54 -7.69 -13.85 -4.29
CA VAL A 54 -6.42 -13.84 -3.53
C VAL A 54 -6.45 -12.73 -2.48
N GLN A 55 -5.80 -12.99 -1.34
CA GLN A 55 -5.46 -11.98 -0.36
C GLN A 55 -3.97 -11.66 -0.48
N THR A 56 -3.63 -10.39 -0.39
CA THR A 56 -2.25 -9.92 -0.50
C THR A 56 -1.90 -9.05 0.69
N VAL A 57 -0.62 -9.09 1.08
CA VAL A 57 -0.01 -8.12 1.98
C VAL A 57 1.03 -7.35 1.18
N ILE A 58 0.79 -6.05 1.00
CA ILE A 58 1.64 -5.16 0.22
C ILE A 58 2.19 -4.10 1.18
N ARG A 59 3.51 -4.09 1.35
CA ARG A 59 4.19 -3.05 2.12
C ARG A 59 4.31 -1.80 1.26
N ILE A 60 3.78 -0.68 1.75
CA ILE A 60 3.90 0.63 1.11
C ILE A 60 4.76 1.51 2.02
N THR A 61 5.81 2.09 1.44
CA THR A 61 6.64 3.11 2.09
C THR A 61 6.43 4.44 1.39
N VAL A 62 6.01 5.46 2.14
CA VAL A 62 5.83 6.82 1.65
C VAL A 62 7.02 7.65 2.14
N GLU A 63 7.85 8.08 1.20
CA GLU A 63 9.03 8.90 1.45
C GLU A 63 8.74 10.38 1.18
N ILE A 64 9.46 11.27 1.85
CA ILE A 64 9.41 12.72 1.64
C ILE A 64 10.75 13.13 1.03
N GLU A 65 10.72 13.90 -0.06
CA GLU A 65 11.94 14.43 -0.69
C GLU A 65 12.78 15.23 0.33
N GLY A 66 14.05 14.87 0.48
CA GLY A 66 14.98 15.53 1.41
C GLY A 66 14.83 15.14 2.90
N SER A 67 14.01 14.14 3.24
CA SER A 67 13.86 13.64 4.61
C SER A 67 14.56 12.29 4.81
N ASP A 68 15.29 12.15 5.92
CA ASP A 68 15.91 10.87 6.34
C ASP A 68 14.89 9.88 6.93
N ARG A 69 13.65 10.32 7.17
CA ARG A 69 12.56 9.48 7.71
C ARG A 69 11.38 9.44 6.76
N PRO A 70 10.75 8.27 6.55
CA PRO A 70 9.54 8.18 5.75
C PRO A 70 8.37 8.85 6.47
N ALA A 71 7.39 9.32 5.69
CA ALA A 71 6.11 9.80 6.17
C ALA A 71 5.27 8.66 6.77
N CYS A 72 5.24 7.52 6.08
CA CYS A 72 4.40 6.39 6.44
C CYS A 72 5.06 5.09 5.99
N VAL A 73 4.98 4.06 6.83
CA VAL A 73 5.29 2.67 6.46
C VAL A 73 4.12 1.82 6.88
N VAL A 74 3.56 1.04 5.96
CA VAL A 74 2.31 0.32 6.18
C VAL A 74 2.28 -1.00 5.42
N ASP A 75 1.85 -2.04 6.10
CA ASP A 75 1.55 -3.35 5.53
C ASP A 75 0.05 -3.40 5.24
N SER A 76 -0.32 -3.16 3.98
CA SER A 76 -1.71 -3.08 3.52
C SER A 76 -2.22 -4.46 3.15
N VAL A 77 -3.39 -4.83 3.68
CA VAL A 77 -4.06 -6.08 3.33
C VAL A 77 -5.12 -5.79 2.27
N SER A 78 -4.98 -6.41 1.10
CA SER A 78 -5.92 -6.24 -0.01
C SER A 78 -6.43 -7.58 -0.49
N ARG A 79 -7.74 -7.68 -0.67
CA ARG A 79 -8.39 -8.87 -1.21
C ARG A 79 -8.87 -8.59 -2.63
N PHE A 80 -8.39 -9.35 -3.58
CA PHE A 80 -8.77 -9.26 -4.98
C PHE A 80 -9.63 -10.46 -5.33
N LEU A 81 -10.88 -10.21 -5.70
CA LEU A 81 -11.85 -11.24 -6.08
C LEU A 81 -11.88 -11.38 -7.61
N ARG A 82 -12.04 -12.60 -8.09
CA ARG A 82 -12.23 -12.92 -9.51
C ARG A 82 -13.60 -12.48 -10.00
#